data_AF-A0A2N2N974-F1
#
_entry.id   AF-A0A2N2N974-F1
#
_cell.length_a   1.000
_cell.length_b   1.000
_cell.length_c   1.000
_cell.angle_alpha   90.00
_cell.angle_beta   90.00
_cell.angle_gamma   90.00
#
_symmetry.space_group_name_H-M   'P 1'
#
loop_
_entity.id
_entity.type
_entity.pdbx_description
1 polymer ?
#
loop_
_entity_poly.entity_id
_entity_poly.type
_entity_poly.pdbx_seq_one_letter_code
_entity_poly.pdbx_strand_id
1 'polypeptide(L)'
;MVNTRWQRREVWVQFPISNQSLPFDGKDCLISGGQMFTYVQFPIADVRYFIAENTGRLTKPTWPTPAPYAHFVRSFGGIIPRRQGGISGWVGENEICNEKRVFKFTDGLGLLDEEANPGLLTAVESRQFYSDGIATGKYEVGFQCLPNPNSTLSAQTLCNYFHRISNSHIQFYAKPLADHPYSLINLGKPLARLYFYSSSQTKIYPQVQDKEWILHAPPVIFSEIAHREEVEIPADFRAVPLAAEIGIELYHSWLNVGSRTVQIWVIKENARADFNKAYTLRLYLMRLNAEYEVLRIILQNIDAQKINIQQDGLVSERVQWYLNTITKRIFRTEQQVSSQFATDKISQIVCACMEYVNPGAESSFLTTLLKANIRPQVFKKMGDIYQTFYIGELTMTEYKLENVSGSNIIINSTLQNANVIIGSSNTISQALKLELEELIKQLDAELQKAPLEKKEEAEAVAEAAKDLVEKSAKTTPNKTSIQITAEGLKKAAENIAAVMPTVLTIAASIIKAVLKMTGVPVP
;
A
#
# COMPACT_ATOMS: atom_id res chain seq x y z
N MET A 1 17.14 60.43 -26.21
CA MET A 1 15.81 60.08 -25.67
C MET A 1 15.08 59.29 -26.74
N VAL A 2 15.13 57.96 -26.65
CA VAL A 2 14.52 57.02 -27.61
C VAL A 2 13.59 56.14 -26.79
N ASN A 3 12.33 56.09 -27.20
CA ASN A 3 11.26 55.37 -26.52
C ASN A 3 10.75 54.30 -27.51
N THR A 4 11.16 53.04 -27.31
CA THR A 4 10.75 51.92 -28.15
C THR A 4 9.80 51.01 -27.39
N ARG A 5 8.56 51.01 -27.88
CA ARG A 5 7.39 50.27 -27.43
C ARG A 5 7.45 48.86 -28.03
N TRP A 6 7.67 47.82 -27.22
CA TRP A 6 7.54 46.43 -27.65
C TRP A 6 6.11 45.93 -27.40
N GLN A 7 5.35 45.72 -28.47
CA GLN A 7 4.08 45.00 -28.45
C GLN A 7 4.36 43.50 -28.44
N ARG A 8 4.02 42.78 -27.36
CA ARG A 8 3.83 41.32 -27.41
C ARG A 8 2.47 41.05 -28.06
N ARG A 9 2.48 40.37 -29.21
CA ARG A 9 1.29 39.74 -29.78
C ARG A 9 1.01 38.47 -29.00
N GLU A 10 -0.03 38.47 -28.18
CA GLU A 10 -0.65 37.24 -27.69
C GLU A 10 -1.39 36.59 -28.87
N VAL A 11 -0.89 35.45 -29.34
CA VAL A 11 -1.65 34.60 -30.27
C VAL A 11 -2.62 33.78 -29.42
N TRP A 12 -3.81 34.32 -29.23
CA TRP A 12 -4.95 33.56 -28.74
C TRP A 12 -5.39 32.61 -29.85
N VAL A 13 -4.98 31.34 -29.78
CA VAL A 13 -5.66 30.28 -30.53
C VAL A 13 -7.03 30.10 -29.86
N GLN A 14 -8.05 30.72 -30.44
CA GLN A 14 -9.45 30.52 -30.04
C GLN A 14 -9.85 29.08 -30.37
N PHE A 15 -9.75 28.19 -29.39
CA PHE A 15 -10.63 27.02 -29.35
C PHE A 15 -11.97 27.47 -28.76
N PRO A 16 -13.11 27.00 -29.29
CA PRO A 16 -14.42 27.39 -28.79
C PRO A 16 -14.65 26.75 -27.42
N ILE A 17 -14.19 27.40 -26.35
CA ILE A 17 -14.62 27.07 -24.99
C ILE A 17 -15.93 27.82 -24.77
N SER A 18 -17.04 27.19 -25.13
CA SER A 18 -18.37 27.66 -24.74
C SER A 18 -18.50 27.58 -23.22
N ASN A 19 -18.83 28.69 -22.57
CA ASN A 19 -19.15 28.80 -21.14
C ASN A 19 -20.49 28.13 -20.75
N GLN A 20 -20.89 27.06 -21.44
CA GLN A 20 -22.05 26.26 -21.08
C GLN A 20 -21.57 25.00 -20.37
N SER A 21 -22.06 24.80 -19.15
CA SER A 21 -21.98 23.52 -18.45
C SER A 21 -22.64 22.45 -19.33
N LEU A 22 -21.83 21.68 -20.06
CA LEU A 22 -22.30 20.53 -20.80
C LEU A 22 -22.85 19.49 -19.80
N PRO A 23 -24.02 18.89 -20.06
CA PRO A 23 -24.51 17.75 -19.31
C PRO A 23 -23.65 16.54 -19.72
N PHE A 24 -22.68 16.20 -18.88
CA PHE A 24 -21.82 15.02 -19.07
C PHE A 24 -22.61 13.75 -18.72
N ASP A 25 -23.21 13.11 -19.71
CA ASP A 25 -23.55 11.68 -19.67
C ASP A 25 -22.26 10.89 -19.96
N GLY A 26 -21.86 10.02 -19.04
CA GLY A 26 -20.59 9.30 -19.04
C GLY A 26 -20.43 8.22 -20.12
N LYS A 27 -21.21 8.27 -21.22
CA LYS A 27 -21.13 7.32 -22.33
C LYS A 27 -20.57 7.90 -23.63
N ASP A 28 -20.53 9.22 -23.78
CA ASP A 28 -20.15 9.87 -25.06
C ASP A 28 -18.86 10.71 -24.98
N CYS A 29 -17.91 10.37 -24.09
CA CYS A 29 -16.53 10.90 -24.18
C CYS A 29 -15.72 10.15 -25.25
N LEU A 30 -16.18 10.21 -26.50
CA LEU A 30 -15.39 9.90 -27.70
C LEU A 30 -14.86 11.22 -28.28
N ILE A 31 -14.01 11.93 -27.54
CA ILE A 31 -13.01 12.80 -28.16
C ILE A 31 -11.76 11.94 -28.29
N SER A 32 -11.37 11.71 -29.54
CA SER A 32 -10.44 10.71 -30.05
C SER A 32 -8.95 10.97 -29.75
N GLY A 33 -8.61 11.41 -28.54
CA GLY A 33 -7.22 11.51 -28.07
C GLY A 33 -7.07 10.77 -26.75
N GLY A 34 -5.98 10.00 -26.57
CA GLY A 34 -5.65 9.42 -25.27
C GLY A 34 -5.57 10.52 -24.20
N GLN A 35 -6.04 10.21 -23.00
CA GLN A 35 -6.01 11.14 -21.87
C GLN A 35 -5.32 10.49 -20.68
N MET A 36 -4.21 11.08 -20.25
CA MET A 36 -3.47 10.68 -19.07
C MET A 36 -4.03 11.47 -17.89
N PHE A 37 -4.34 10.77 -16.79
CA PHE A 37 -4.83 11.40 -15.57
C PHE A 37 -3.78 11.27 -14.47
N THR A 38 -3.43 12.38 -13.83
CA THR A 38 -2.47 12.39 -12.74
C THR A 38 -3.10 12.96 -11.49
N TYR A 39 -2.96 12.28 -10.36
CA TYR A 39 -3.47 12.69 -9.06
C TYR A 39 -2.32 12.93 -8.11
N VAL A 40 -2.30 14.08 -7.46
CA VAL A 40 -1.42 14.33 -6.32
C VAL A 40 -2.26 14.23 -5.05
N GLN A 41 -1.96 13.24 -4.21
CA GLN A 41 -2.64 13.01 -2.94
C GLN A 41 -1.81 13.55 -1.77
N PHE A 42 -2.49 14.20 -0.85
CA PHE A 42 -1.96 14.70 0.42
C PHE A 42 -2.72 14.04 1.58
N PRO A 43 -2.15 13.01 2.22
CA PRO A 43 -2.73 12.43 3.42
C PRO A 43 -2.64 13.42 4.60
N ILE A 44 -3.73 13.48 5.38
CA ILE A 44 -3.89 14.38 6.53
C ILE A 44 -4.30 13.52 7.72
N ALA A 45 -3.60 13.65 8.84
CA ALA A 45 -3.90 12.95 10.09
C ALA A 45 -4.58 13.90 11.08
N ASP A 46 -5.79 13.58 11.51
CA ASP A 46 -6.55 14.32 12.52
C ASP A 46 -6.49 13.61 13.87
N VAL A 47 -5.59 14.04 14.76
CA VAL A 47 -5.42 13.37 16.06
C VAL A 47 -6.49 13.79 17.08
N ARG A 48 -7.35 14.78 16.77
CA ARG A 48 -8.32 15.34 17.75
C ARG A 48 -9.31 14.31 18.27
N TYR A 49 -9.57 13.23 17.52
CA TYR A 49 -10.41 12.13 17.99
C TYR A 49 -9.83 11.43 19.24
N PHE A 50 -8.50 11.41 19.36
CA PHE A 50 -7.76 10.77 20.44
C PHE A 50 -7.39 11.73 21.59
N ILE A 51 -7.95 12.95 21.60
CA ILE A 51 -7.66 13.96 22.61
C ILE A 51 -8.88 14.12 23.52
N ALA A 52 -8.65 14.10 24.83
CA ALA A 52 -9.71 14.23 25.83
C ALA A 52 -10.23 15.67 25.98
N GLU A 53 -9.36 16.66 25.74
CA GLU A 53 -9.66 18.08 25.84
C GLU A 53 -10.66 18.53 24.77
N ASN A 54 -11.30 19.68 24.99
CA ASN A 54 -12.15 20.30 23.99
C ASN A 54 -11.30 20.81 22.82
N THR A 55 -11.28 20.03 21.74
CA THR A 55 -10.50 20.36 20.54
C THR A 55 -11.19 21.37 19.62
N GLY A 56 -12.43 21.74 19.92
CA GLY A 56 -13.27 22.55 19.04
C GLY A 56 -13.63 21.89 17.72
N ARG A 57 -13.36 20.59 17.52
CA ARG A 57 -13.73 19.87 16.30
C ARG A 57 -15.24 19.97 16.04
N LEU A 58 -15.62 20.31 14.81
CA LEU A 58 -17.02 20.35 14.40
C LEU A 58 -17.60 18.92 14.27
N THR A 59 -18.87 18.77 14.65
CA THR A 59 -19.63 17.52 14.48
C THR A 59 -20.19 17.35 13.06
N LYS A 60 -20.17 18.43 12.26
CA LYS A 60 -20.54 18.42 10.85
C LYS A 60 -19.33 18.76 9.98
N PRO A 61 -19.20 18.13 8.80
CA PRO A 61 -20.03 17.04 8.28
C PRO A 61 -19.94 15.75 9.12
N THR A 62 -20.99 14.93 9.07
CA THR A 62 -21.13 13.66 9.82
C THR A 62 -20.33 12.52 9.19
N TRP A 63 -19.03 12.71 8.99
CA TRP A 63 -18.15 11.65 8.49
C TRP A 63 -18.23 10.40 9.40
N PRO A 64 -18.14 9.18 8.83
CA PRO A 64 -17.89 8.88 7.41
C PRO A 64 -19.16 8.83 6.53
N THR A 65 -20.33 9.23 7.05
CA THR A 65 -21.62 9.22 6.32
C THR A 65 -22.20 10.63 6.22
N PRO A 66 -21.51 11.56 5.52
CA PRO A 66 -22.01 12.91 5.38
C PRO A 66 -23.29 12.91 4.54
N ALA A 67 -24.19 13.87 4.79
CA ALA A 67 -25.35 14.10 3.93
C ALA A 67 -24.92 14.87 2.66
N PRO A 68 -24.97 14.27 1.46
CA PRO A 68 -24.62 14.96 0.23
C PRO A 68 -25.55 16.15 -0.01
N TYR A 69 -25.02 17.21 -0.62
CA TYR A 69 -25.68 18.48 -0.93
C TYR A 69 -26.19 19.30 0.27
N ALA A 70 -26.26 18.72 1.47
CA ALA A 70 -26.63 19.41 2.70
C ALA A 70 -25.41 19.77 3.57
N HIS A 71 -24.38 18.92 3.55
CA HIS A 71 -23.16 19.13 4.31
C HIS A 71 -22.04 19.71 3.43
N PHE A 72 -21.11 20.41 4.07
CA PHE A 72 -19.95 21.02 3.44
C PHE A 72 -18.80 21.10 4.44
N VAL A 73 -17.57 21.21 3.96
CA VAL A 73 -16.40 21.57 4.75
C VAL A 73 -16.01 22.99 4.35
N ARG A 74 -15.93 23.91 5.32
CA ARG A 74 -15.53 25.31 5.05
C ARG A 74 -14.23 25.33 4.24
N SER A 75 -14.11 26.22 3.26
CA SER A 75 -12.93 26.31 2.36
C SER A 75 -12.64 25.10 1.46
N PHE A 76 -13.29 23.95 1.66
CA PHE A 76 -13.14 22.72 0.88
C PHE A 76 -14.41 22.32 0.12
N GLY A 77 -15.49 23.09 0.25
CA GLY A 77 -16.71 23.04 -0.55
C GLY A 77 -17.80 22.10 -0.06
N GLY A 78 -18.78 21.86 -0.93
CA GLY A 78 -19.94 21.01 -0.67
C GLY A 78 -19.62 19.53 -0.81
N ILE A 79 -20.34 18.70 -0.06
CA ILE A 79 -20.25 17.25 -0.18
C ILE A 79 -21.15 16.78 -1.30
N ILE A 80 -20.61 15.97 -2.20
CA ILE A 80 -21.33 15.36 -3.32
C ILE A 80 -21.02 13.86 -3.39
N PRO A 81 -21.90 13.05 -3.98
CA PRO A 81 -21.56 11.68 -4.33
C PRO A 81 -20.45 11.66 -5.39
N ARG A 82 -19.51 10.73 -5.26
CA ARG A 82 -18.48 10.45 -6.25
C ARG A 82 -19.15 9.85 -7.49
N ARG A 83 -18.92 10.44 -8.66
CA ARG A 83 -19.62 10.07 -9.91
C ARG A 83 -19.45 8.59 -10.30
N GLN A 84 -18.25 8.05 -10.07
CA GLN A 84 -17.91 6.66 -10.39
C GLN A 84 -18.12 5.70 -9.19
N GLY A 85 -18.79 6.17 -8.12
CA GLY A 85 -18.95 5.42 -6.88
C GLY A 85 -17.66 5.35 -6.05
N GLY A 86 -17.76 4.82 -4.83
CA GLY A 86 -16.62 4.52 -3.97
C GLY A 86 -16.14 3.08 -4.13
N ILE A 87 -15.31 2.65 -3.18
CA ILE A 87 -14.71 1.32 -3.17
C ILE A 87 -15.49 0.40 -2.23
N SER A 88 -15.77 -0.84 -2.65
CA SER A 88 -16.39 -1.83 -1.78
C SER A 88 -15.53 -2.12 -0.54
N GLY A 89 -16.17 -2.24 0.62
CA GLY A 89 -15.51 -2.49 1.90
C GLY A 89 -14.76 -1.28 2.50
N TRP A 90 -14.76 -0.11 1.84
CA TRP A 90 -14.22 1.13 2.38
C TRP A 90 -15.34 2.11 2.72
N VAL A 91 -15.51 2.36 4.02
CA VAL A 91 -16.55 3.27 4.51
C VAL A 91 -16.19 4.71 4.12
N GLY A 92 -17.15 5.41 3.50
CA GLY A 92 -17.09 6.85 3.23
C GLY A 92 -16.47 7.25 1.88
N GLU A 93 -15.88 6.34 1.10
CA GLU A 93 -15.28 6.69 -0.20
C GLU A 93 -16.31 7.10 -1.27
N ASN A 94 -17.61 6.87 -1.01
CA ASN A 94 -18.72 7.23 -1.88
C ASN A 94 -18.99 8.73 -1.93
N GLU A 95 -18.68 9.47 -0.87
CA GLU A 95 -18.93 10.90 -0.77
C GLU A 95 -17.62 11.68 -0.66
N ILE A 96 -17.52 12.75 -1.45
CA ILE A 96 -16.36 13.63 -1.45
C ILE A 96 -16.78 15.07 -1.28
N CYS A 97 -15.92 15.84 -0.65
CA CYS A 97 -16.01 17.28 -0.64
C CYS A 97 -15.34 17.81 -1.92
N ASN A 98 -16.08 18.48 -2.79
CA ASN A 98 -15.59 18.96 -4.08
C ASN A 98 -15.56 20.48 -4.11
N GLU A 99 -14.37 21.07 -4.28
CA GLU A 99 -14.21 22.53 -4.33
C GLU A 99 -13.16 22.96 -5.34
N LYS A 100 -13.58 23.80 -6.27
CA LYS A 100 -12.70 24.35 -7.30
C LYS A 100 -11.84 25.50 -6.79
N ARG A 101 -12.14 26.06 -5.61
CA ARG A 101 -11.55 27.30 -5.08
C ARG A 101 -10.80 27.14 -3.74
N VAL A 102 -10.18 25.99 -3.47
CA VAL A 102 -9.26 25.86 -2.31
C VAL A 102 -8.02 26.75 -2.53
N PHE A 103 -7.44 26.65 -3.73
CA PHE A 103 -6.32 27.45 -4.20
C PHE A 103 -6.35 27.60 -5.73
N LYS A 104 -5.61 28.57 -6.25
CA LYS A 104 -5.33 28.76 -7.68
C LYS A 104 -3.87 28.49 -8.00
N PHE A 105 -3.59 28.09 -9.24
CA PHE A 105 -2.24 28.04 -9.77
C PHE A 105 -1.86 29.44 -10.27
N THR A 106 -0.68 29.94 -9.90
CA THR A 106 -0.22 31.29 -10.26
C THR A 106 0.53 31.32 -11.58
N ASP A 107 1.20 30.23 -11.94
CA ASP A 107 2.17 30.22 -13.04
C ASP A 107 1.59 29.67 -14.35
N GLY A 108 0.29 29.34 -14.37
CA GLY A 108 -0.33 28.61 -15.46
C GLY A 108 0.18 27.15 -15.55
N LEU A 109 -0.72 26.24 -15.88
CA LEU A 109 -0.38 24.82 -16.10
C LEU A 109 -0.20 24.49 -17.60
N GLY A 110 -0.36 25.48 -18.49
CA GLY A 110 -0.40 25.29 -19.95
C GLY A 110 0.90 24.76 -20.58
N LEU A 111 0.83 24.26 -21.82
CA LEU A 111 1.88 23.61 -22.64
C LEU A 111 3.28 23.44 -22.00
N LEU A 112 3.70 22.19 -21.82
CA LEU A 112 5.12 21.88 -21.57
C LEU A 112 5.92 22.24 -22.81
N ASP A 113 6.76 23.26 -22.68
CA ASP A 113 7.87 23.62 -23.57
C ASP A 113 7.52 23.76 -25.06
N GLU A 114 7.29 24.99 -25.52
CA GLU A 114 7.03 25.30 -26.94
C GLU A 114 8.18 24.89 -27.86
N GLU A 115 9.41 24.78 -27.34
CA GLU A 115 10.61 24.47 -28.14
C GLU A 115 10.97 22.98 -28.18
N ALA A 116 10.61 22.19 -27.16
CA ALA A 116 11.02 20.78 -27.05
C ALA A 116 9.90 19.76 -27.29
N ASN A 117 8.63 20.09 -26.99
CA ASN A 117 7.49 19.19 -27.22
C ASN A 117 6.16 19.97 -27.21
N PRO A 118 5.79 20.64 -28.31
CA PRO A 118 4.50 21.31 -28.42
C PRO A 118 3.38 20.27 -28.38
N GLY A 119 2.76 20.04 -27.21
CA GLY A 119 1.66 19.08 -27.17
C GLY A 119 1.02 18.77 -25.83
N LEU A 120 1.73 18.89 -24.70
CA LEU A 120 1.16 18.42 -23.43
C LEU A 120 0.38 19.52 -22.72
N LEU A 121 -0.93 19.60 -22.99
CA LEU A 121 -1.84 20.51 -22.30
C LEU A 121 -2.25 19.89 -20.96
N THR A 122 -1.88 20.55 -19.87
CA THR A 122 -2.27 20.14 -18.51
C THR A 122 -3.35 21.06 -17.97
N ALA A 123 -4.46 20.46 -17.51
CA ALA A 123 -5.57 21.17 -16.86
C ALA A 123 -5.89 20.54 -15.51
N VAL A 124 -6.40 21.33 -14.57
CA VAL A 124 -6.89 20.78 -13.29
C VAL A 124 -8.29 20.26 -13.50
N GLU A 125 -8.45 18.96 -13.38
CA GLU A 125 -9.72 18.27 -13.54
C GLU A 125 -10.53 18.26 -12.23
N SER A 126 -9.86 17.97 -11.11
CA SER A 126 -10.56 17.80 -9.84
C SER A 126 -9.76 18.26 -8.63
N ARG A 127 -10.49 18.62 -7.58
CA ARG A 127 -9.98 18.96 -6.26
C ARG A 127 -10.94 18.37 -5.23
N GLN A 128 -10.49 17.34 -4.54
CA GLN A 128 -11.35 16.50 -3.72
C GLN A 128 -10.78 16.39 -2.31
N PHE A 129 -11.63 16.54 -1.31
CA PHE A 129 -11.29 16.24 0.07
C PHE A 129 -12.18 15.12 0.61
N TYR A 130 -11.57 14.26 1.40
CA TYR A 130 -12.24 13.17 2.09
C TYR A 130 -11.77 13.09 3.55
N SER A 131 -12.65 12.65 4.45
CA SER A 131 -12.29 12.24 5.81
C SER A 131 -13.11 11.04 6.27
N ASP A 132 -12.50 10.13 7.02
CA ASP A 132 -13.18 9.00 7.66
C ASP A 132 -13.94 9.38 8.94
N GLY A 133 -13.84 10.64 9.37
CA GLY A 133 -14.45 11.11 10.61
C GLY A 133 -13.73 10.67 11.87
N ILE A 134 -12.61 9.96 11.76
CA ILE A 134 -11.82 9.46 12.90
C ILE A 134 -10.46 10.14 12.86
N ALA A 135 -9.57 9.70 11.98
CA ALA A 135 -8.18 10.13 11.92
C ALA A 135 -7.68 10.36 10.49
N THR A 136 -8.16 9.59 9.50
CA THR A 136 -7.67 9.66 8.13
C THR A 136 -8.45 10.67 7.31
N GLY A 137 -7.77 11.73 6.87
CA GLY A 137 -8.18 12.60 5.79
C GLY A 137 -7.25 12.49 4.58
N LYS A 138 -7.75 12.84 3.41
CA LYS A 138 -6.93 12.99 2.20
C LYS A 138 -7.46 14.13 1.34
N TYR A 139 -6.54 14.88 0.77
CA TYR A 139 -6.83 15.87 -0.26
C TYR A 139 -6.19 15.44 -1.57
N GLU A 140 -6.93 15.50 -2.67
CA GLU A 140 -6.53 15.01 -3.98
C GLU A 140 -6.68 16.13 -5.01
N VAL A 141 -5.64 16.34 -5.83
CA VAL A 141 -5.68 17.24 -6.98
C VAL A 141 -5.48 16.41 -8.22
N GLY A 142 -6.52 16.31 -9.05
CA GLY A 142 -6.48 15.61 -10.33
C GLY A 142 -6.12 16.57 -11.46
N PHE A 143 -5.20 16.13 -12.31
CA PHE A 143 -4.76 16.78 -13.53
C PHE A 143 -5.15 15.89 -14.71
N GLN A 144 -5.77 16.51 -15.71
CA GLN A 144 -5.94 15.90 -17.01
C GLN A 144 -4.81 16.40 -17.89
N CYS A 145 -4.18 15.45 -18.58
CA CYS A 145 -3.06 15.69 -19.44
C CYS A 145 -3.43 15.18 -20.83
N LEU A 146 -3.47 16.09 -21.80
CA LEU A 146 -3.82 15.78 -23.18
C LEU A 146 -2.52 15.70 -23.99
N PRO A 147 -1.95 14.50 -24.22
CA PRO A 147 -0.85 14.34 -25.16
C PRO A 147 -1.30 14.70 -26.57
N ASN A 148 -0.34 15.13 -27.39
CA ASN A 148 -0.58 15.25 -28.81
C ASN A 148 -0.82 13.82 -29.36
N PRO A 149 -1.98 13.55 -29.99
CA PRO A 149 -2.37 12.21 -30.40
C PRO A 149 -1.42 11.57 -31.43
N ASN A 150 -0.55 12.35 -32.05
CA ASN A 150 0.41 11.88 -33.05
C ASN A 150 1.85 11.77 -32.51
N SER A 151 2.06 11.90 -31.20
CA SER A 151 3.39 11.84 -30.59
C SER A 151 3.44 10.83 -29.45
N THR A 152 4.49 10.00 -29.46
CA THR A 152 4.89 9.20 -28.30
C THR A 152 5.43 10.12 -27.21
N LEU A 153 4.94 9.99 -25.98
CA LEU A 153 5.45 10.71 -24.82
C LEU A 153 6.72 10.00 -24.32
N SER A 154 7.88 10.60 -24.55
CA SER A 154 9.16 10.03 -24.10
C SER A 154 9.27 9.97 -22.57
N ALA A 155 10.09 9.05 -22.07
CA ALA A 155 10.37 8.91 -20.64
C ALA A 155 10.83 10.23 -20.00
N GLN A 156 11.70 10.97 -20.68
CA GLN A 156 12.17 12.28 -20.20
C GLN A 156 11.03 13.30 -20.08
N THR A 157 10.09 13.30 -21.03
CA THR A 157 8.95 14.22 -21.01
C THR A 157 8.00 13.88 -19.86
N LEU A 158 7.78 12.59 -19.57
CA LEU A 158 7.00 12.16 -18.42
C LEU A 158 7.64 12.59 -17.09
N CYS A 159 8.97 12.44 -16.94
CA CYS A 159 9.69 12.94 -15.77
C CYS A 159 9.58 14.46 -15.63
N ASN A 160 9.78 15.20 -16.72
CA ASN A 160 9.65 16.67 -16.74
C ASN A 160 8.24 17.11 -16.34
N TYR A 161 7.21 16.39 -16.79
CA TYR A 161 5.82 16.60 -16.41
C TYR A 161 5.61 16.44 -14.90
N PHE A 162 6.09 15.35 -14.29
CA PHE A 162 5.98 15.16 -12.84
C PHE A 162 6.74 16.23 -12.05
N HIS A 163 7.95 16.61 -12.48
CA HIS A 163 8.70 17.71 -11.87
C HIS A 163 7.94 19.03 -11.95
N ARG A 164 7.35 19.34 -13.11
CA ARG A 164 6.60 20.57 -13.32
C ARG A 164 5.35 20.65 -12.44
N ILE A 165 4.52 19.60 -12.45
CA ILE A 165 3.32 19.56 -11.59
C ILE A 165 3.74 19.76 -10.13
N SER A 166 4.76 19.02 -9.69
CA SER A 166 5.24 19.08 -8.32
C SER A 166 5.75 20.47 -7.92
N ASN A 167 6.40 21.19 -8.83
CA ASN A 167 6.95 22.53 -8.61
C ASN A 167 5.98 23.68 -8.93
N SER A 168 4.76 23.39 -9.39
CA SER A 168 3.80 24.43 -9.78
C SER A 168 3.43 25.30 -8.58
N HIS A 169 3.53 26.62 -8.75
CA HIS A 169 3.18 27.56 -7.69
C HIS A 169 1.67 27.77 -7.60
N ILE A 170 1.18 27.82 -6.37
CA ILE A 170 -0.22 27.99 -6.03
C ILE A 170 -0.41 29.05 -4.94
N GLN A 171 -1.60 29.62 -4.88
CA GLN A 171 -2.01 30.57 -3.85
C GLN A 171 -3.39 30.18 -3.30
N PHE A 172 -3.51 30.10 -1.97
CA PHE A 172 -4.78 29.83 -1.30
C PHE A 172 -5.71 31.04 -1.37
N TYR A 173 -7.02 30.79 -1.45
CA TYR A 173 -8.01 31.87 -1.38
C TYR A 173 -8.36 32.25 0.06
N ALA A 174 -8.32 31.28 0.97
CA ALA A 174 -8.74 31.48 2.36
C ALA A 174 -7.57 31.93 3.25
N LYS A 175 -7.82 32.91 4.13
CA LYS A 175 -6.97 33.15 5.30
C LYS A 175 -7.03 31.92 6.22
N PRO A 176 -5.93 31.52 6.89
CA PRO A 176 -4.69 32.26 7.12
C PRO A 176 -3.57 32.05 6.07
N LEU A 177 -3.86 31.46 4.90
CA LEU A 177 -2.83 31.03 3.94
C LEU A 177 -2.74 31.87 2.66
N ALA A 178 -3.56 32.92 2.54
CA ALA A 178 -3.67 33.70 1.32
C ALA A 178 -2.41 34.55 0.99
N ASP A 179 -1.54 34.78 1.98
CA ASP A 179 -0.48 35.80 1.91
C ASP A 179 0.81 35.33 1.23
N HIS A 180 0.99 34.02 1.02
CA HIS A 180 2.21 33.45 0.44
C HIS A 180 1.91 32.40 -0.63
N PRO A 181 2.69 32.37 -1.74
CA PRO A 181 2.63 31.29 -2.70
C PRO A 181 3.29 30.03 -2.11
N TYR A 182 2.83 28.87 -2.55
CA TYR A 182 3.36 27.57 -2.18
C TYR A 182 3.61 26.73 -3.43
N SER A 183 4.63 25.89 -3.43
CA SER A 183 4.76 24.84 -4.44
C SER A 183 3.79 23.68 -4.13
N LEU A 184 3.22 23.06 -5.16
CA LEU A 184 2.23 21.99 -5.03
C LEU A 184 2.72 20.85 -4.14
N ILE A 185 3.98 20.42 -4.27
CA ILE A 185 4.51 19.32 -3.47
C ILE A 185 4.67 19.65 -1.97
N ASN A 186 4.62 20.94 -1.64
CA ASN A 186 4.76 21.45 -0.28
C ASN A 186 3.42 21.72 0.41
N LEU A 187 2.29 21.32 -0.18
CA LEU A 187 0.97 21.65 0.33
C LEU A 187 0.48 20.84 1.53
N GLY A 188 1.16 19.75 1.91
CA GLY A 188 0.74 18.94 3.07
C GLY A 188 0.48 19.78 4.33
N LYS A 189 1.47 20.56 4.78
CA LYS A 189 1.33 21.41 5.99
C LYS A 189 0.30 22.53 5.83
N PRO A 190 0.31 23.33 4.74
CA PRO A 190 -0.76 24.31 4.48
C PRO A 190 -2.16 23.68 4.47
N LEU A 191 -2.37 22.55 3.79
CA LEU A 191 -3.67 21.88 3.72
C LEU A 191 -4.13 21.36 5.08
N ALA A 192 -3.24 20.76 5.87
CA ALA A 192 -3.53 20.37 7.25
C ALA A 192 -3.96 21.57 8.10
N ARG A 193 -3.27 22.71 7.99
CA ARG A 193 -3.64 23.95 8.70
C ARG A 193 -5.00 24.50 8.23
N LEU A 194 -5.25 24.50 6.92
CA LEU A 194 -6.54 24.93 6.37
C LEU A 194 -7.68 24.02 6.83
N TYR A 195 -7.45 22.71 6.86
CA TYR A 195 -8.40 21.74 7.38
C TYR A 195 -8.66 21.96 8.86
N PHE A 196 -7.63 22.22 9.67
CA PHE A 196 -7.78 22.52 11.09
C PHE A 196 -8.67 23.75 11.30
N TYR A 197 -8.39 24.85 10.59
CA TYR A 197 -9.24 26.05 10.60
C TYR A 197 -10.69 25.74 10.19
N SER A 198 -10.84 25.02 9.10
CA SER A 198 -12.14 24.77 8.47
C SER A 198 -13.03 23.80 9.24
N SER A 199 -12.43 22.91 10.02
CA SER A 199 -13.13 21.88 10.81
C SER A 199 -13.15 22.19 12.31
N SER A 200 -12.78 23.40 12.73
CA SER A 200 -12.81 23.83 14.14
C SER A 200 -13.78 24.97 14.41
N GLN A 201 -14.51 24.93 15.52
CA GLN A 201 -15.40 26.00 15.95
C GLN A 201 -14.67 27.34 15.96
N THR A 202 -15.26 28.35 15.31
CA THR A 202 -14.63 29.67 15.09
C THR A 202 -14.19 30.33 16.39
N LYS A 203 -14.92 30.11 17.50
CA LYS A 203 -14.61 30.68 18.82
C LYS A 203 -13.43 29.98 19.50
N ILE A 204 -13.20 28.70 19.23
CA ILE A 204 -12.17 27.88 19.89
C ILE A 204 -10.87 27.91 19.09
N TYR A 205 -10.95 27.90 17.75
CA TYR A 205 -9.76 27.83 16.88
C TYR A 205 -8.63 28.80 17.26
N PRO A 206 -8.86 30.11 17.51
CA PRO A 206 -7.78 31.03 17.87
C PRO A 206 -7.00 30.64 19.14
N GLN A 207 -7.62 29.88 20.05
CA GLN A 207 -7.02 29.42 21.30
C GLN A 207 -6.18 28.15 21.12
N VAL A 208 -6.42 27.40 20.04
CA VAL A 208 -5.80 26.09 19.78
C VAL A 208 -5.02 26.05 18.47
N GLN A 209 -4.89 27.16 17.75
CA GLN A 209 -4.26 27.21 16.42
C GLN A 209 -2.79 26.79 16.41
N ASP A 210 -2.10 26.90 17.54
CA ASP A 210 -0.70 26.50 17.70
C ASP A 210 -0.55 25.03 18.12
N LYS A 211 -1.67 24.31 18.35
CA LYS A 211 -1.65 22.88 18.66
C LYS A 211 -1.42 22.07 17.38
N GLU A 212 -0.51 21.10 17.46
CA GLU A 212 -0.20 20.17 16.37
C GLU A 212 -1.21 19.01 16.30
N TRP A 213 -2.50 19.33 16.23
CA TRP A 213 -3.55 18.31 16.23
C TRP A 213 -3.96 17.81 14.85
N ILE A 214 -3.67 18.59 13.81
CA ILE A 214 -3.80 18.15 12.42
C ILE A 214 -2.40 18.13 11.80
N LEU A 215 -1.99 16.94 11.39
CA LEU A 215 -0.69 16.65 10.83
C LEU A 215 -0.85 16.24 9.37
N HIS A 216 0.26 16.17 8.64
CA HIS A 216 0.27 15.76 7.24
C HIS A 216 1.34 14.69 7.02
N ALA A 217 1.12 13.86 6.00
CA ALA A 217 2.12 12.92 5.52
C ALA A 217 2.86 13.50 4.29
N PRO A 218 3.91 12.81 3.80
CA PRO A 218 4.44 13.05 2.46
C PRO A 218 3.36 12.86 1.39
N PRO A 219 3.32 13.69 0.34
CA PRO A 219 2.43 13.48 -0.79
C PRO A 219 2.87 12.29 -1.65
N VAL A 220 1.94 11.77 -2.44
CA VAL A 220 2.17 10.72 -3.44
C VAL A 220 1.51 11.12 -4.76
N ILE A 221 2.15 10.76 -5.87
CA ILE A 221 1.67 11.01 -7.22
C ILE A 221 1.20 9.68 -7.80
N PHE A 222 0.00 9.68 -8.39
CA PHE A 222 -0.55 8.55 -9.14
C PHE A 222 -0.81 9.01 -10.56
N SER A 223 -0.36 8.28 -11.57
CA SER A 223 -0.68 8.57 -12.97
C SER A 223 -1.32 7.36 -13.63
N GLU A 224 -2.44 7.57 -14.30
CA GLU A 224 -3.13 6.58 -15.12
C GLU A 224 -2.89 6.94 -16.59
N ILE A 225 -2.33 5.99 -17.32
CA ILE A 225 -2.02 6.08 -18.75
C ILE A 225 -2.95 5.12 -19.48
N ALA A 226 -3.78 5.66 -20.38
CA ALA A 226 -4.75 4.87 -21.12
C ALA A 226 -4.05 4.01 -22.18
N HIS A 227 -4.64 2.87 -22.54
CA HIS A 227 -4.03 1.92 -23.49
C HIS A 227 -3.73 2.47 -24.89
N ARG A 228 -4.39 3.56 -25.29
CA ARG A 228 -4.17 4.24 -26.59
C ARG A 228 -3.01 5.23 -26.56
N GLU A 229 -2.46 5.48 -25.38
CA GLU A 229 -1.38 6.43 -25.20
C GLU A 229 -0.04 5.71 -25.33
N GLU A 230 0.74 6.15 -26.29
CA GLU A 230 2.12 5.71 -26.41
C GLU A 230 2.99 6.53 -25.45
N VAL A 231 3.13 6.02 -24.22
CA VAL A 231 4.02 6.60 -23.20
C VAL A 231 5.13 5.62 -22.88
N GLU A 232 6.37 6.09 -22.99
CA GLU A 232 7.56 5.38 -22.55
C GLU A 232 7.71 5.55 -21.03
N ILE A 233 7.84 4.42 -20.33
CA ILE A 233 8.08 4.41 -18.90
C ILE A 233 9.59 4.60 -18.65
N PRO A 234 10.01 5.57 -17.83
CA PRO A 234 11.41 5.79 -17.51
C PRO A 234 12.09 4.57 -16.86
N ALA A 235 13.37 4.36 -17.14
CA ALA A 235 14.10 3.16 -16.71
C ALA A 235 14.27 3.04 -15.18
N ASP A 236 14.17 4.14 -14.45
CA ASP A 236 14.19 4.18 -12.98
C ASP A 236 12.88 3.72 -12.33
N PHE A 237 11.81 3.56 -13.12
CA PHE A 237 10.54 3.02 -12.65
C PHE A 237 10.62 1.49 -12.58
N ARG A 238 10.44 0.96 -11.38
CA ARG A 238 10.37 -0.47 -11.12
C ARG A 238 8.99 -0.98 -11.48
N ALA A 239 8.93 -1.98 -12.37
CA ALA A 239 7.70 -2.73 -12.61
C ALA A 239 7.30 -3.49 -11.33
N VAL A 240 6.06 -3.32 -10.90
CA VAL A 240 5.45 -4.06 -9.81
C VAL A 240 4.67 -5.22 -10.43
N PRO A 241 5.03 -6.48 -10.10
CA PRO A 241 4.41 -7.63 -10.74
C PRO A 241 2.91 -7.69 -10.40
N LEU A 242 2.09 -7.76 -11.44
CA LEU A 242 0.64 -7.95 -11.37
C LEU A 242 0.24 -9.17 -12.18
N ALA A 243 -0.86 -9.80 -11.80
CA ALA A 243 -1.39 -10.94 -12.54
C ALA A 243 -1.88 -10.51 -13.93
N ALA A 244 -1.49 -11.27 -14.97
CA ALA A 244 -1.69 -10.87 -16.36
C ALA A 244 -3.18 -10.71 -16.74
N GLU A 245 -4.12 -11.40 -16.08
CA GLU A 245 -5.57 -11.22 -16.38
C GLU A 245 -6.16 -9.89 -15.89
N ILE A 246 -5.40 -9.10 -15.14
CA ILE A 246 -5.86 -7.75 -14.75
C ILE A 246 -5.79 -6.80 -15.94
N GLY A 247 -4.90 -7.05 -16.90
CA GLY A 247 -4.72 -6.19 -18.07
C GLY A 247 -4.06 -4.85 -17.75
N ILE A 248 -3.33 -4.77 -16.64
CA ILE A 248 -2.75 -3.53 -16.13
C ILE A 248 -1.27 -3.77 -15.80
N GLU A 249 -0.43 -2.83 -16.22
CA GLU A 249 0.97 -2.74 -15.81
C GLU A 249 1.08 -1.67 -14.71
N LEU A 250 1.71 -2.02 -13.60
CA LEU A 250 1.93 -1.11 -12.48
C LEU A 250 3.41 -0.84 -12.32
N TYR A 251 3.76 0.43 -12.17
CA TYR A 251 5.13 0.88 -11.99
C TYR A 251 5.22 1.78 -10.77
N HIS A 252 6.39 1.75 -10.13
CA HIS A 252 6.70 2.58 -8.98
C HIS A 252 8.09 3.19 -9.10
N SER A 253 8.22 4.47 -8.76
CA SER A 253 9.51 5.16 -8.61
C SER A 253 9.48 6.16 -7.46
N TRP A 254 10.67 6.55 -7.04
CA TRP A 254 10.89 7.65 -6.10
C TRP A 254 11.46 8.84 -6.85
N LEU A 255 10.69 9.92 -6.96
CA LEU A 255 11.12 11.14 -7.64
C LEU A 255 11.67 12.15 -6.64
N ASN A 256 12.87 12.66 -6.91
CA ASN A 256 13.45 13.75 -6.14
C ASN A 256 12.98 15.10 -6.69
N VAL A 257 12.15 15.82 -5.94
CA VAL A 257 11.69 17.17 -6.28
C VAL A 257 12.21 18.17 -5.26
N GLY A 258 13.22 18.95 -5.64
CA GLY A 258 13.93 19.85 -4.74
C GLY A 258 14.63 19.05 -3.62
N SER A 259 14.31 19.34 -2.36
CA SER A 259 14.85 18.63 -1.19
C SER A 259 13.98 17.45 -0.70
N ARG A 260 12.96 17.07 -1.48
CA ARG A 260 12.00 16.02 -1.09
C ARG A 260 12.05 14.86 -2.06
N THR A 261 11.86 13.66 -1.53
CA THR A 261 11.60 12.46 -2.32
C THR A 261 10.11 12.14 -2.24
N VAL A 262 9.50 11.89 -3.38
CA VAL A 262 8.05 11.71 -3.55
C VAL A 262 7.81 10.36 -4.21
N GLN A 263 6.87 9.59 -3.68
CA GLN A 263 6.45 8.34 -4.33
C GLN A 263 5.63 8.63 -5.57
N ILE A 264 5.92 7.91 -6.65
CA ILE A 264 5.15 7.95 -7.89
C ILE A 264 4.71 6.54 -8.25
N TRP A 265 3.41 6.39 -8.49
CA TRP A 265 2.80 5.21 -9.05
C TRP A 265 2.31 5.52 -10.46
N VAL A 266 2.58 4.63 -11.40
CA VAL A 266 2.06 4.71 -12.77
C VAL A 266 1.31 3.43 -13.09
N ILE A 267 0.03 3.59 -13.43
CA ILE A 267 -0.86 2.55 -13.92
C ILE A 267 -0.94 2.72 -15.43
N LYS A 268 -0.48 1.73 -16.18
CA LYS A 268 -0.59 1.70 -17.64
C LYS A 268 -1.57 0.61 -18.04
N GLU A 269 -2.66 1.01 -18.67
CA GLU A 269 -3.67 0.09 -19.18
C GLU A 269 -3.17 -0.58 -20.46
N ASN A 270 -3.43 -1.88 -20.62
CA ASN A 270 -3.26 -2.54 -21.92
C ASN A 270 -4.60 -2.64 -22.66
N ALA A 271 -4.58 -3.12 -23.91
CA ALA A 271 -5.79 -3.22 -24.74
C ALA A 271 -6.87 -4.18 -24.17
N ARG A 272 -6.53 -5.01 -23.17
CA ARG A 272 -7.42 -5.95 -22.47
C ARG A 272 -7.84 -5.43 -21.08
N ALA A 273 -7.40 -4.23 -20.70
CA ALA A 273 -7.70 -3.65 -19.40
C ALA A 273 -9.20 -3.44 -19.23
N ASP A 274 -9.72 -3.84 -18.07
CA ASP A 274 -11.02 -3.40 -17.60
C ASP A 274 -10.83 -2.06 -16.88
N PHE A 275 -11.37 -0.99 -17.46
CA PHE A 275 -11.31 0.36 -16.90
C PHE A 275 -11.74 0.42 -15.43
N ASN A 276 -12.73 -0.38 -15.03
CA ASN A 276 -13.17 -0.42 -13.64
C ASN A 276 -12.10 -0.99 -12.71
N LYS A 277 -11.26 -1.92 -13.19
CA LYS A 277 -10.16 -2.48 -12.40
C LYS A 277 -9.04 -1.46 -12.20
N ALA A 278 -8.68 -0.67 -13.22
CA ALA A 278 -7.66 0.38 -13.10
C ALA A 278 -8.08 1.46 -12.11
N TYR A 279 -9.32 1.94 -12.27
CA TYR A 279 -9.95 2.87 -11.34
C TYR A 279 -9.96 2.35 -9.90
N THR A 280 -10.39 1.10 -9.71
CA THR A 280 -10.49 0.45 -8.41
C THR A 280 -9.11 0.26 -7.79
N LEU A 281 -8.13 -0.22 -8.56
CA LEU A 281 -6.74 -0.37 -8.14
C LEU A 281 -6.15 0.97 -7.67
N ARG A 282 -6.29 2.04 -8.46
CA ARG A 282 -5.82 3.38 -8.06
C ARG A 282 -6.46 3.81 -6.74
N LEU A 283 -7.79 3.72 -6.64
CA LEU A 283 -8.48 4.14 -5.42
C LEU A 283 -8.04 3.33 -4.19
N TYR A 284 -7.84 2.01 -4.33
CA TYR A 284 -7.33 1.16 -3.25
C TYR A 284 -5.91 1.55 -2.86
N LEU A 285 -4.99 1.71 -3.81
CA LEU A 285 -3.60 2.12 -3.53
C LEU A 285 -3.55 3.48 -2.83
N MET A 286 -4.28 4.45 -3.37
CA MET A 286 -4.41 5.79 -2.79
C MET A 286 -4.99 5.74 -1.37
N ARG A 287 -6.01 4.91 -1.14
CA ARG A 287 -6.62 4.77 0.18
C ARG A 287 -5.68 4.10 1.17
N LEU A 288 -5.08 2.97 0.79
CA LEU A 288 -4.17 2.22 1.64
C LEU A 288 -2.95 3.06 2.02
N ASN A 289 -2.37 3.80 1.07
CA ASN A 289 -1.29 4.74 1.33
C ASN A 289 -1.68 5.78 2.39
N ALA A 290 -2.85 6.42 2.24
CA ALA A 290 -3.31 7.42 3.20
C ALA A 290 -3.52 6.85 4.61
N GLU A 291 -4.10 5.65 4.72
CA GLU A 291 -4.28 4.97 6.02
C GLU A 291 -2.96 4.57 6.66
N TYR A 292 -2.03 4.05 5.86
CA TYR A 292 -0.71 3.64 6.30
C TYR A 292 0.10 4.82 6.86
N GLU A 293 0.13 5.92 6.13
CA GLU A 293 0.81 7.15 6.53
C GLU A 293 0.16 7.80 7.76
N VAL A 294 -1.17 7.82 7.83
CA VAL A 294 -1.88 8.34 9.00
C VAL A 294 -1.63 7.46 10.22
N LEU A 295 -1.68 6.13 10.09
CA LEU A 295 -1.33 5.21 11.18
C LEU A 295 0.08 5.48 11.70
N ARG A 296 1.06 5.72 10.80
CA ARG A 296 2.44 6.05 11.20
C ARG A 296 2.47 7.27 12.12
N ILE A 297 1.76 8.32 11.71
CA ILE A 297 1.67 9.57 12.45
C ILE A 297 0.97 9.35 13.80
N ILE A 298 -0.13 8.58 13.84
CA ILE A 298 -0.81 8.26 15.12
C ILE A 298 0.15 7.55 16.07
N LEU A 299 0.86 6.52 15.60
CA LEU A 299 1.81 5.77 16.42
C LEU A 299 2.96 6.64 16.93
N GLN A 300 3.51 7.52 16.08
CA GLN A 300 4.52 8.50 16.51
C GLN A 300 3.99 9.45 17.59
N ASN A 301 2.72 9.88 17.51
CA ASN A 301 2.12 10.73 18.53
C ASN A 301 1.82 9.99 19.84
N ILE A 302 1.56 8.68 19.79
CA ILE A 302 1.46 7.82 20.98
C ILE A 302 2.83 7.68 21.64
N ASP A 303 3.86 7.37 20.85
CA ASP A 303 5.25 7.20 21.34
C ASP A 303 5.79 8.50 21.94
N ALA A 304 5.56 9.64 21.27
CA ALA A 304 5.92 10.97 21.76
C ALA A 304 5.03 11.48 22.92
N GLN A 305 4.11 10.65 23.44
CA GLN A 305 3.17 10.99 24.51
C GLN A 305 2.27 12.21 24.23
N LYS A 306 2.11 12.59 22.95
CA LYS A 306 1.17 13.63 22.51
C LYS A 306 -0.28 13.14 22.57
N ILE A 307 -0.49 11.83 22.45
CA ILE A 307 -1.76 11.15 22.74
C ILE A 307 -1.59 10.43 24.09
N ASN A 308 -2.18 11.00 25.14
CA ASN A 308 -2.08 10.44 26.49
C ASN A 308 -3.09 9.29 26.67
N ILE A 309 -2.59 8.06 26.67
CA ILE A 309 -3.38 6.85 26.88
C ILE A 309 -3.37 6.49 28.36
N GLN A 310 -4.40 6.93 29.09
CA GLN A 310 -4.64 6.45 30.45
C GLN A 310 -5.30 5.07 30.42
N GLN A 311 -4.92 4.18 31.35
CA GLN A 311 -5.57 2.87 31.50
C GLN A 311 -7.07 3.07 31.74
N ASP A 312 -7.89 2.37 30.96
CA ASP A 312 -9.36 2.35 31.05
C ASP A 312 -10.10 3.68 30.85
N GLY A 313 -9.46 4.67 30.20
CA GLY A 313 -10.11 5.91 29.78
C GLY A 313 -10.72 5.86 28.36
N LEU A 314 -11.65 6.78 28.07
CA LEU A 314 -12.29 6.93 26.74
C LEU A 314 -11.27 7.07 25.59
N VAL A 315 -10.15 7.76 25.83
CA VAL A 315 -9.07 7.90 24.83
C VAL A 315 -8.45 6.53 24.52
N SER A 316 -8.23 5.69 25.54
CA SER A 316 -7.68 4.35 25.36
C SER A 316 -8.62 3.46 24.56
N GLU A 317 -9.92 3.53 24.82
CA GLU A 317 -10.94 2.81 24.02
C GLU A 317 -10.94 3.27 22.56
N ARG A 318 -10.89 4.59 22.32
CA ARG A 318 -10.83 5.16 20.96
C ARG A 318 -9.59 4.73 20.21
N VAL A 319 -8.41 4.80 20.84
CA VAL A 319 -7.16 4.35 20.23
C VAL A 319 -7.20 2.86 19.94
N GLN A 320 -7.63 2.03 20.89
CA GLN A 320 -7.73 0.58 20.68
C GLN A 320 -8.71 0.23 19.57
N TRP A 321 -9.88 0.87 19.53
CA TRP A 321 -10.86 0.67 18.49
C TRP A 321 -10.31 1.06 17.11
N TYR A 322 -9.64 2.21 17.02
CA TYR A 322 -9.01 2.67 15.79
C TYR A 322 -7.92 1.70 15.33
N LEU A 323 -6.99 1.32 16.21
CA LEU A 323 -5.91 0.40 15.89
C LEU A 323 -6.46 -0.97 15.46
N ASN A 324 -7.45 -1.53 16.16
CA ASN A 324 -8.09 -2.78 15.74
C ASN A 324 -8.77 -2.69 14.37
N THR A 325 -9.32 -1.52 14.02
CA THR A 325 -10.04 -1.33 12.76
C THR A 325 -9.05 -1.17 11.61
N ILE A 326 -8.01 -0.35 11.80
CA ILE A 326 -7.04 -0.02 10.76
C ILE A 326 -6.09 -1.20 10.48
N THR A 327 -5.65 -1.94 11.51
CA THR A 327 -4.77 -3.10 11.34
C THR A 327 -5.46 -4.20 10.54
N LYS A 328 -6.76 -4.44 10.76
CA LYS A 328 -7.55 -5.37 9.95
C LYS A 328 -7.68 -4.94 8.48
N ARG A 329 -7.62 -3.64 8.19
CA ARG A 329 -7.72 -3.12 6.82
C ARG A 329 -6.38 -3.16 6.09
N ILE A 330 -5.31 -2.78 6.78
CA ILE A 330 -3.95 -2.74 6.21
C ILE A 330 -3.39 -4.16 6.08
N PHE A 331 -3.47 -4.96 7.15
CA PHE A 331 -2.88 -6.29 7.24
C PHE A 331 -3.92 -7.39 7.00
N ARG A 332 -4.88 -7.18 6.07
CA ARG A 332 -5.99 -8.11 5.82
C ARG A 332 -5.51 -9.56 5.78
N THR A 333 -5.77 -10.29 6.86
CA THR A 333 -5.48 -11.71 6.96
C THR A 333 -6.52 -12.45 6.14
N GLU A 334 -6.09 -13.27 5.19
CA GLU A 334 -6.95 -13.98 4.24
C GLU A 334 -8.07 -14.81 4.89
N GLN A 335 -7.98 -15.13 6.18
CA GLN A 335 -8.85 -16.13 6.80
C GLN A 335 -10.11 -15.64 7.55
N GLN A 336 -10.31 -14.34 7.83
CA GLN A 336 -11.41 -13.91 8.72
C GLN A 336 -12.24 -12.70 8.26
N VAL A 337 -12.45 -12.56 6.96
CA VAL A 337 -13.64 -11.84 6.47
C VAL A 337 -14.56 -12.85 5.79
N SER A 338 -15.28 -13.58 6.63
CA SER A 338 -16.49 -14.33 6.31
C SER A 338 -17.31 -13.62 5.22
N SER A 339 -17.39 -14.23 4.04
CA SER A 339 -18.51 -14.30 3.07
C SER A 339 -19.40 -13.07 2.74
N GLN A 340 -19.20 -11.90 3.34
CA GLN A 340 -19.99 -10.68 3.10
C GLN A 340 -19.18 -9.55 2.44
N PHE A 341 -17.84 -9.63 2.44
CA PHE A 341 -16.97 -8.65 1.77
C PHE A 341 -15.80 -9.29 0.99
N ALA A 342 -15.82 -10.62 0.82
CA ALA A 342 -14.77 -11.44 0.22
C ALA A 342 -14.72 -11.39 -1.32
N THR A 343 -14.97 -10.23 -1.93
CA THR A 343 -15.19 -10.14 -3.39
C THR A 343 -14.12 -9.40 -4.17
N ASP A 344 -13.12 -8.76 -3.56
CA ASP A 344 -12.16 -7.97 -4.37
C ASP A 344 -10.70 -8.45 -4.25
N LYS A 345 -10.33 -9.32 -5.19
CA LYS A 345 -8.95 -9.77 -5.46
C LYS A 345 -7.97 -8.59 -5.58
N ILE A 346 -8.46 -7.43 -6.05
CA ILE A 346 -7.66 -6.20 -6.14
C ILE A 346 -7.12 -5.76 -4.78
N SER A 347 -7.88 -5.95 -3.70
CA SER A 347 -7.44 -5.53 -2.36
C SER A 347 -6.22 -6.29 -1.84
N GLN A 348 -6.13 -7.60 -2.09
CA GLN A 348 -4.98 -8.42 -1.72
C GLN A 348 -3.74 -8.04 -2.54
N ILE A 349 -3.94 -7.83 -3.84
CA ILE A 349 -2.90 -7.36 -4.76
C ILE A 349 -2.32 -6.03 -4.27
N VAL A 350 -3.17 -5.08 -3.87
CA VAL A 350 -2.73 -3.76 -3.38
C VAL A 350 -1.86 -3.88 -2.13
N CYS A 351 -2.22 -4.72 -1.17
CA CYS A 351 -1.39 -4.99 0.02
C CYS A 351 -0.02 -5.57 -0.38
N ALA A 352 0.00 -6.56 -1.28
CA ALA A 352 1.24 -7.15 -1.77
C ALA A 352 2.13 -6.14 -2.52
N CYS A 353 1.54 -5.25 -3.33
CA CYS A 353 2.25 -4.18 -4.02
C CYS A 353 2.92 -3.21 -3.04
N MET A 354 2.24 -2.84 -1.95
CA MET A 354 2.78 -1.92 -0.95
C MET A 354 3.98 -2.53 -0.20
N GLU A 355 3.91 -3.80 0.17
CA GLU A 355 5.04 -4.50 0.82
C GLU A 355 6.20 -4.72 -0.16
N TYR A 356 5.92 -5.01 -1.44
CA TYR A 356 6.95 -5.14 -2.47
C TYR A 356 7.76 -3.85 -2.68
N VAL A 357 7.08 -2.70 -2.59
CA VAL A 357 7.69 -1.37 -2.77
C VAL A 357 8.42 -0.90 -1.51
N ASN A 358 7.90 -1.23 -0.33
CA ASN A 358 8.47 -0.83 0.96
C ASN A 358 8.75 -2.06 1.85
N PRO A 359 9.72 -2.91 1.48
CA PRO A 359 9.95 -4.17 2.19
C PRO A 359 10.34 -3.92 3.65
N GLY A 360 9.70 -4.66 4.57
CA GLY A 360 9.94 -4.58 6.00
C GLY A 360 9.30 -3.36 6.68
N ALA A 361 8.57 -2.54 5.92
CA ALA A 361 7.86 -1.43 6.51
C ALA A 361 6.73 -1.96 7.41
N GLU A 362 5.96 -2.97 6.99
CA GLU A 362 5.00 -3.68 7.84
C GLU A 362 5.63 -4.18 9.16
N SER A 363 6.78 -4.86 9.09
CA SER A 363 7.50 -5.34 10.28
C SER A 363 7.91 -4.20 11.22
N SER A 364 8.30 -3.04 10.68
CA SER A 364 8.59 -1.83 11.46
C SER A 364 7.35 -1.27 12.16
N PHE A 365 6.20 -1.28 11.48
CA PHE A 365 4.91 -0.87 12.05
C PHE A 365 4.49 -1.79 13.17
N LEU A 366 4.55 -3.09 12.95
CA LEU A 366 4.25 -4.08 13.97
C LEU A 366 5.16 -3.88 15.17
N THR A 367 6.48 -3.73 14.97
CA THR A 367 7.42 -3.46 16.07
C THR A 367 7.06 -2.20 16.86
N THR A 368 6.64 -1.13 16.18
CA THR A 368 6.18 0.10 16.84
C THR A 368 4.89 -0.13 17.63
N LEU A 369 3.95 -0.87 17.06
CA LEU A 369 2.72 -1.29 17.76
C LEU A 369 3.04 -2.16 18.98
N LEU A 370 4.06 -3.01 18.93
CA LEU A 370 4.46 -3.85 20.06
C LEU A 370 5.01 -3.01 21.24
N LYS A 371 5.63 -1.87 20.94
CA LYS A 371 6.16 -0.94 21.95
C LYS A 371 5.08 -0.05 22.55
N ALA A 372 4.03 0.26 21.80
CA ALA A 372 2.89 1.00 22.33
C ALA A 372 2.21 0.14 23.41
N ASN A 373 1.96 0.72 24.59
CA ASN A 373 1.33 0.06 25.75
C ASN A 373 -0.17 -0.23 25.49
N ILE A 374 -0.45 -1.02 24.45
CA ILE A 374 -1.76 -1.40 23.96
C ILE A 374 -2.18 -2.68 24.70
N ARG A 375 -3.49 -2.82 24.97
CA ARG A 375 -4.02 -4.00 25.67
C ARG A 375 -3.55 -5.31 25.00
N PRO A 376 -3.10 -6.30 25.79
CA PRO A 376 -2.58 -7.57 25.26
C PRO A 376 -3.50 -8.34 24.31
N GLN A 377 -4.82 -8.10 24.35
CA GLN A 377 -5.78 -8.75 23.46
C GLN A 377 -5.70 -8.24 22.01
N VAL A 378 -5.43 -6.96 21.81
CA VAL A 378 -5.14 -6.38 20.49
C VAL A 378 -3.83 -6.96 19.98
N PHE A 379 -2.86 -7.06 20.89
CA PHE A 379 -1.55 -7.66 20.64
C PHE A 379 -1.65 -9.14 20.22
N LYS A 380 -2.42 -9.95 20.94
CA LYS A 380 -2.63 -11.37 20.63
C LYS A 380 -3.24 -11.54 19.25
N LYS A 381 -4.29 -10.76 18.93
CA LYS A 381 -4.88 -10.75 17.58
C LYS A 381 -3.87 -10.37 16.51
N MET A 382 -3.02 -9.37 16.75
CA MET A 382 -1.98 -8.98 15.79
C MET A 382 -0.86 -10.02 15.68
N GLY A 383 -0.50 -10.70 16.76
CA GLY A 383 0.42 -11.83 16.75
C GLY A 383 -0.13 -13.02 15.97
N ASP A 384 -1.43 -13.29 16.09
CA ASP A 384 -2.13 -14.31 15.30
C ASP A 384 -2.14 -13.92 13.81
N ILE A 385 -2.32 -12.64 13.48
CA ILE A 385 -2.16 -12.10 12.11
C ILE A 385 -0.73 -12.33 11.61
N TYR A 386 0.28 -11.93 12.40
CA TYR A 386 1.69 -12.06 12.05
C TYR A 386 2.13 -13.51 11.84
N GLN A 387 1.70 -14.42 12.71
CA GLN A 387 1.95 -15.86 12.54
C GLN A 387 1.24 -16.42 11.31
N THR A 388 0.03 -15.95 10.98
CA THR A 388 -0.67 -16.39 9.76
C THR A 388 0.07 -15.93 8.49
N PHE A 389 0.65 -14.71 8.49
CA PHE A 389 1.42 -14.18 7.36
C PHE A 389 2.79 -14.83 7.15
N TYR A 390 3.45 -15.28 8.23
CA TYR A 390 4.80 -15.86 8.14
C TYR A 390 4.83 -17.40 8.18
N ILE A 391 3.76 -18.07 8.65
CA ILE A 391 3.66 -19.53 8.74
C ILE A 391 2.71 -20.09 7.67
N GLY A 392 1.73 -19.32 7.22
CA GLY A 392 0.99 -19.65 6.01
C GLY A 392 1.87 -19.31 4.82
N GLU A 393 2.22 -20.31 4.00
CA GLU A 393 2.52 -20.01 2.60
C GLU A 393 1.44 -19.05 2.10
N LEU A 394 1.87 -17.92 1.53
CA LEU A 394 1.13 -17.33 0.42
C LEU A 394 1.00 -18.42 -0.64
N THR A 395 0.05 -19.34 -0.44
CA THR A 395 -0.58 -20.07 -1.52
C THR A 395 -1.40 -19.01 -2.26
N MET A 396 -0.69 -18.24 -3.09
CA MET A 396 -1.21 -17.55 -4.25
C MET A 396 -1.68 -18.59 -5.27
N THR A 397 -2.54 -19.51 -4.86
CA THR A 397 -2.93 -20.71 -5.62
C THR A 397 -3.88 -20.42 -6.77
N GLU A 398 -4.22 -19.16 -7.05
CA GLU A 398 -4.93 -18.81 -8.28
C GLU A 398 -4.15 -17.92 -9.27
N TYR A 399 -2.95 -17.43 -8.93
CA TYR A 399 -2.21 -16.52 -9.81
C TYR A 399 -0.75 -16.94 -9.98
N LYS A 400 -0.51 -17.67 -11.07
CA LYS A 400 0.84 -17.97 -11.55
C LYS A 400 1.54 -16.65 -11.91
N LEU A 401 2.48 -16.23 -11.07
CA LEU A 401 3.58 -15.38 -11.50
C LEU A 401 4.39 -16.17 -12.53
N GLU A 402 4.27 -15.82 -13.81
CA GLU A 402 5.02 -16.50 -14.86
C GLU A 402 6.53 -16.23 -14.69
N ASN A 403 7.28 -17.33 -14.61
CA ASN A 403 8.73 -17.43 -14.75
C ASN A 403 9.59 -16.52 -13.84
N VAL A 404 9.49 -16.75 -12.53
CA VAL A 404 10.67 -16.66 -11.66
C VAL A 404 11.13 -18.08 -11.38
N SER A 405 12.38 -18.38 -11.78
CA SER A 405 13.09 -19.61 -11.42
C SER A 405 13.24 -19.73 -9.88
N GLY A 406 12.18 -20.17 -9.21
CA GLY A 406 12.07 -20.21 -7.74
C GLY A 406 12.18 -21.59 -7.11
N SER A 407 12.24 -22.68 -7.87
CA SER A 407 12.19 -24.04 -7.29
C SER A 407 13.41 -24.42 -6.45
N ASN A 408 14.58 -23.85 -6.73
CA ASN A 408 15.78 -24.10 -5.90
C ASN A 408 15.74 -23.34 -4.57
N ILE A 409 14.86 -22.34 -4.45
CA ILE A 409 14.73 -21.48 -3.26
C ILE A 409 13.87 -22.17 -2.20
N ILE A 410 12.82 -22.90 -2.59
CA ILE A 410 11.87 -23.52 -1.66
C ILE A 410 12.54 -24.62 -0.81
N ILE A 411 13.11 -25.65 -1.45
CA ILE A 411 13.81 -26.75 -0.76
C ILE A 411 14.91 -26.21 0.18
N ASN A 412 15.70 -25.25 -0.31
CA ASN A 412 16.80 -24.65 0.45
C ASN A 412 16.27 -23.87 1.66
N SER A 413 15.23 -23.04 1.49
CA SER A 413 14.64 -22.28 2.60
C SER A 413 13.99 -23.18 3.66
N THR A 414 13.31 -24.26 3.23
CA THR A 414 12.66 -25.23 4.12
C THR A 414 13.69 -25.97 4.98
N LEU A 415 14.79 -26.44 4.40
CA LEU A 415 15.83 -27.18 5.13
C LEU A 415 16.79 -26.27 5.91
N GLN A 416 17.00 -25.02 5.47
CA GLN A 416 17.68 -24.01 6.28
C GLN A 416 16.92 -23.71 7.57
N ASN A 417 15.59 -23.62 7.53
CA ASN A 417 14.77 -23.44 8.72
C ASN A 417 14.92 -24.62 9.70
N ALA A 418 14.98 -25.85 9.18
CA ALA A 418 15.27 -27.02 10.02
C ALA A 418 16.62 -26.90 10.72
N ASN A 419 17.68 -26.43 10.04
CA ASN A 419 19.00 -26.19 10.65
C ASN A 419 18.96 -25.12 11.76
N VAL A 420 18.19 -24.04 11.59
CA VAL A 420 18.02 -23.00 12.63
C VAL A 420 17.35 -23.56 13.89
N ILE A 421 16.34 -24.43 13.71
CA ILE A 421 15.64 -25.10 14.81
C ILE A 421 16.61 -26.02 15.58
N ILE A 422 17.47 -26.76 14.88
CA ILE A 422 18.45 -27.65 15.48
C ILE A 422 19.47 -26.85 16.32
N GLY A 423 20.01 -25.78 15.74
CA GLY A 423 20.99 -24.91 16.41
C GLY A 423 20.45 -24.31 17.71
N SER A 424 19.19 -23.85 17.69
CA SER A 424 18.56 -23.15 18.82
C SER A 424 18.01 -24.07 19.94
N SER A 425 17.92 -25.38 19.72
CA SER A 425 17.31 -26.29 20.70
C SER A 425 18.24 -26.64 21.87
N ASN A 426 17.86 -26.29 23.11
CA ASN A 426 18.66 -26.63 24.30
C ASN A 426 18.37 -28.03 24.86
N THR A 427 17.44 -28.78 24.27
CA THR A 427 17.01 -30.11 24.73
C THR A 427 17.81 -31.25 24.08
N ILE A 428 18.63 -30.94 23.07
CA ILE A 428 19.36 -31.91 22.25
C ILE A 428 20.84 -31.90 22.62
N SER A 429 21.45 -33.08 22.76
CA SER A 429 22.90 -33.18 23.00
C SER A 429 23.69 -32.66 21.80
N GLN A 430 24.83 -32.02 22.05
CA GLN A 430 25.66 -31.43 20.99
C GLN A 430 26.06 -32.44 19.90
N ALA A 431 26.32 -33.70 20.28
CA ALA A 431 26.67 -34.76 19.33
C ALA A 431 25.51 -35.08 18.37
N LEU A 432 24.27 -35.12 18.87
CA LEU A 432 23.09 -35.39 18.04
C LEU A 432 22.71 -34.18 17.16
N LYS A 433 22.97 -32.95 17.61
CA LYS A 433 22.79 -31.75 16.77
C LYS A 433 23.67 -31.80 15.53
N LEU A 434 24.97 -32.09 15.72
CA LEU A 434 25.93 -32.19 14.62
C LEU A 434 25.55 -33.32 13.64
N GLU A 435 25.10 -34.46 14.17
CA GLU A 435 24.61 -35.58 13.35
C GLU A 435 23.40 -35.17 12.50
N LEU A 436 22.43 -34.45 13.10
CA LEU A 436 21.20 -34.05 12.42
C LEU A 436 21.42 -32.91 11.40
N GLU A 437 22.27 -31.94 11.72
CA GLU A 437 22.68 -30.87 10.79
C GLU A 437 23.34 -31.44 9.53
N GLU A 438 24.23 -32.42 9.70
CA GLU A 438 24.90 -33.08 8.57
C GLU A 438 23.90 -33.88 7.73
N LEU A 439 22.96 -34.59 8.35
CA LEU A 439 21.91 -35.32 7.64
C LEU A 439 20.95 -34.40 6.86
N ILE A 440 20.56 -33.25 7.43
CA ILE A 440 19.71 -32.26 6.75
C ILE A 440 20.45 -31.62 5.58
N LYS A 441 21.75 -31.34 5.73
CA LYS A 441 22.60 -30.83 4.65
C LYS A 441 22.76 -31.84 3.52
N GLN A 442 22.91 -33.12 3.83
CA GLN A 442 22.95 -34.19 2.83
C GLN A 442 21.60 -34.34 2.12
N LEU A 443 20.49 -34.22 2.85
CA LEU A 443 19.15 -34.25 2.27
C LEU A 443 18.94 -33.10 1.28
N ASP A 444 19.31 -31.87 1.65
CA ASP A 444 19.21 -30.70 0.76
C ASP A 444 20.02 -30.89 -0.52
N ALA A 445 21.31 -31.25 -0.38
CA ALA A 445 22.19 -31.45 -1.51
C ALA A 445 21.67 -32.54 -2.48
N GLU A 446 20.98 -33.56 -1.96
CA GLU A 446 20.40 -34.61 -2.79
C GLU A 446 19.10 -34.15 -3.44
N LEU A 447 18.18 -33.53 -2.71
CA LEU A 447 16.88 -33.05 -3.25
C LEU A 447 17.05 -31.99 -4.34
N GLN A 448 18.11 -31.19 -4.31
CA GLN A 448 18.45 -30.23 -5.39
C GLN A 448 18.77 -30.92 -6.73
N LYS A 449 19.03 -32.23 -6.73
CA LYS A 449 19.26 -33.03 -7.96
C LYS A 449 17.98 -33.62 -8.54
N ALA A 450 16.81 -33.37 -7.92
CA ALA A 450 15.55 -33.96 -8.35
C ALA A 450 15.16 -33.53 -9.78
N PRO A 451 14.70 -34.46 -10.63
CA PRO A 451 14.21 -34.12 -11.96
C PRO A 451 12.91 -33.29 -11.87
N LEU A 452 12.62 -32.51 -12.92
CA LEU A 452 11.52 -31.54 -12.93
C LEU A 452 10.16 -32.20 -12.64
N GLU A 453 9.97 -33.42 -13.11
CA GLU A 453 8.75 -34.22 -12.97
C GLU A 453 8.55 -34.77 -11.55
N LYS A 454 9.56 -34.63 -10.67
CA LYS A 454 9.58 -35.20 -9.31
C LYS A 454 9.78 -34.14 -8.23
N LYS A 455 9.61 -32.86 -8.60
CA LYS A 455 9.84 -31.72 -7.70
C LYS A 455 8.82 -31.66 -6.56
N GLU A 456 7.56 -31.96 -6.85
CA GLU A 456 6.50 -31.96 -5.83
C GLU A 456 6.79 -33.03 -4.76
N GLU A 457 7.26 -34.21 -5.15
CA GLU A 457 7.68 -35.23 -4.20
C GLU A 457 8.95 -34.84 -3.43
N ALA A 458 9.88 -34.11 -4.06
CA ALA A 458 11.08 -33.60 -3.38
C ALA A 458 10.74 -32.54 -2.32
N GLU A 459 9.82 -31.63 -2.63
CA GLU A 459 9.29 -30.62 -1.69
C GLU A 459 8.54 -31.29 -0.53
N ALA A 460 7.73 -32.31 -0.80
CA ALA A 460 7.04 -33.09 0.23
C ALA A 460 8.02 -33.77 1.20
N VAL A 461 9.17 -34.26 0.72
CA VAL A 461 10.23 -34.81 1.58
C VAL A 461 10.88 -33.73 2.44
N ALA A 462 11.18 -32.57 1.85
CA ALA A 462 11.79 -31.45 2.58
C ALA A 462 10.88 -30.95 3.72
N GLU A 463 9.58 -30.77 3.44
CA GLU A 463 8.62 -30.30 4.44
C GLU A 463 8.42 -31.35 5.54
N ALA A 464 8.26 -32.62 5.19
CA ALA A 464 8.12 -33.70 6.18
C ALA A 464 9.36 -33.81 7.09
N ALA A 465 10.57 -33.56 6.56
CA ALA A 465 11.80 -33.55 7.34
C ALA A 465 11.83 -32.37 8.32
N LYS A 466 11.50 -31.16 7.87
CA LYS A 466 11.38 -29.97 8.73
C LYS A 466 10.37 -30.18 9.86
N ASP A 467 9.18 -30.69 9.52
CA ASP A 467 8.10 -30.97 10.46
C ASP A 467 8.52 -31.93 11.57
N LEU A 468 9.29 -32.96 11.21
CA LEU A 468 9.82 -33.94 12.15
C LEU A 468 10.83 -33.31 13.11
N VAL A 469 11.75 -32.49 12.58
CA VAL A 469 12.74 -31.75 13.38
C VAL A 469 12.05 -30.78 14.34
N GLU A 470 11.07 -30.00 13.87
CA GLU A 470 10.36 -29.04 14.69
C GLU A 470 9.59 -29.70 15.85
N LYS A 471 8.82 -30.76 15.55
CA LYS A 471 8.05 -31.50 16.59
C LYS A 471 8.97 -32.12 17.64
N SER A 472 10.16 -32.54 17.24
CA SER A 472 11.13 -33.17 18.13
C SER A 472 11.95 -32.17 18.96
N ALA A 473 12.10 -30.93 18.51
CA ALA A 473 12.81 -29.87 19.22
C ALA A 473 11.97 -29.20 20.34
N LYS A 474 10.68 -29.53 20.48
CA LYS A 474 9.80 -28.98 21.53
C LYS A 474 10.28 -29.39 22.93
N THR A 475 10.03 -28.55 23.93
CA THR A 475 10.38 -28.82 25.35
C THR A 475 9.68 -30.06 25.91
N THR A 476 8.49 -30.38 25.39
CA THR A 476 7.71 -31.58 25.72
C THR A 476 7.22 -32.23 24.42
N PRO A 477 8.04 -33.07 23.76
CA PRO A 477 7.70 -33.66 22.47
C PRO A 477 6.53 -34.64 22.59
N ASN A 478 5.51 -34.49 21.73
CA ASN A 478 4.42 -35.46 21.64
C ASN A 478 4.90 -36.68 20.84
N LYS A 479 5.16 -37.79 21.55
CA LYS A 479 5.70 -39.04 20.97
C LYS A 479 4.84 -39.60 19.84
N THR A 480 3.52 -39.58 19.97
CA THR A 480 2.59 -40.04 18.94
C THR A 480 2.67 -39.17 17.70
N SER A 481 2.76 -37.85 17.87
CA SER A 481 2.91 -36.89 16.76
C SER A 481 4.22 -37.09 16.00
N ILE A 482 5.32 -37.35 16.72
CA ILE A 482 6.63 -37.66 16.12
C ILE A 482 6.57 -38.95 15.31
N GLN A 483 5.95 -40.00 15.83
CA GLN A 483 5.83 -41.28 15.12
C GLN A 483 5.01 -41.15 13.82
N ILE A 484 3.88 -40.44 13.86
CA ILE A 484 3.06 -40.15 12.68
C ILE A 484 3.87 -39.36 11.65
N THR A 485 4.63 -38.35 12.09
CA THR A 485 5.44 -37.52 11.20
C THR A 485 6.61 -38.30 10.60
N ALA A 486 7.23 -39.20 11.36
CA ALA A 486 8.28 -40.09 10.89
C ALA A 486 7.77 -41.06 9.81
N GLU A 487 6.56 -41.62 9.98
CA GLU A 487 5.92 -42.43 8.94
C GLU A 487 5.57 -41.60 7.70
N GLY A 488 5.15 -40.35 7.88
CA GLY A 488 4.92 -39.39 6.78
C GLY A 488 6.19 -39.14 5.97
N LEU A 489 7.30 -38.81 6.63
CA LEU A 489 8.60 -38.62 5.98
C LEU A 489 9.07 -39.88 5.23
N LYS A 490 8.89 -41.06 5.84
CA LYS A 490 9.22 -42.34 5.20
C LYS A 490 8.42 -42.53 3.90
N LYS A 491 7.10 -42.34 3.94
CA LYS A 491 6.22 -42.47 2.76
C LYS A 491 6.55 -41.46 1.67
N ALA A 492 6.83 -40.20 2.04
CA ALA A 492 7.25 -39.18 1.09
C ALA A 492 8.56 -39.59 0.38
N ALA A 493 9.53 -40.11 1.14
CA ALA A 493 10.80 -40.57 0.58
C ALA A 493 10.64 -41.83 -0.30
N GLU A 494 9.72 -42.75 0.03
CA GLU A 494 9.39 -43.92 -0.79
C GLU A 494 8.82 -43.51 -2.16
N ASN A 495 8.03 -42.44 -2.23
CA ASN A 495 7.43 -41.95 -3.48
C ASN A 495 8.46 -41.43 -4.50
N ILE A 496 9.61 -40.92 -4.01
CA ILE A 496 10.71 -40.45 -4.87
C ILE A 496 11.86 -41.47 -4.98
N ALA A 497 11.84 -42.57 -4.22
CA ALA A 497 12.94 -43.54 -4.17
C ALA A 497 13.24 -44.22 -5.52
N ALA A 498 12.25 -44.34 -6.41
CA ALA A 498 12.45 -44.91 -7.75
C ALA A 498 13.44 -44.12 -8.62
N VAL A 499 13.57 -42.81 -8.36
CA VAL A 499 14.46 -41.89 -9.08
C VAL A 499 15.60 -41.37 -8.20
N MET A 500 15.43 -41.37 -6.87
CA MET A 500 16.41 -40.85 -5.92
C MET A 500 16.53 -41.77 -4.69
N PRO A 501 17.14 -42.97 -4.81
CA PRO A 501 17.21 -43.95 -3.73
C PRO A 501 17.99 -43.47 -2.50
N THR A 502 18.94 -42.54 -2.69
CA THR A 502 19.70 -41.92 -1.60
C THR A 502 18.80 -41.16 -0.62
N VAL A 503 17.73 -40.51 -1.11
CA VAL A 503 16.80 -39.72 -0.30
C VAL A 503 16.12 -40.59 0.76
N LEU A 504 15.74 -41.82 0.42
CA LEU A 504 15.13 -42.77 1.36
C LEU A 504 16.11 -43.18 2.47
N THR A 505 17.39 -43.37 2.13
CA THR A 505 18.43 -43.73 3.10
C THR A 505 18.72 -42.59 4.08
N ILE A 506 18.78 -41.34 3.57
CA ILE A 506 18.99 -40.14 4.39
C ILE A 506 17.77 -39.92 5.30
N ALA A 507 16.55 -39.99 4.75
CA ALA A 507 15.31 -39.86 5.52
C ALA A 507 15.21 -40.89 6.66
N ALA A 508 15.57 -42.15 6.39
CA ALA A 508 15.61 -43.19 7.43
C ALA A 508 16.62 -42.87 8.54
N SER A 509 17.76 -42.28 8.19
CA SER A 509 18.78 -41.86 9.15
C SER A 509 18.31 -40.69 10.01
N ILE A 510 17.63 -39.71 9.41
CA ILE A 510 16.98 -38.59 10.13
C ILE A 510 15.94 -39.12 11.12
N ILE A 511 15.07 -40.04 10.67
CA ILE A 511 14.05 -40.67 11.53
C ILE A 511 14.71 -41.36 12.73
N LYS A 512 15.76 -42.16 12.49
CA LYS A 512 16.47 -42.87 13.56
C LYS A 512 17.10 -41.91 14.57
N ALA A 513 17.71 -40.82 14.11
CA ALA A 513 18.30 -39.80 14.98
C ALA A 513 17.22 -39.11 15.85
N VAL A 514 16.09 -38.74 15.26
CA VAL A 514 14.97 -38.08 15.96
C VAL A 514 14.29 -39.02 16.97
N LEU A 515 14.08 -40.29 16.64
CA LEU A 515 13.48 -41.26 17.56
C LEU A 515 14.40 -41.55 18.75
N LYS A 516 15.72 -41.67 18.51
CA LYS A 516 16.73 -41.80 19.57
C LYS A 516 16.72 -40.60 20.52
N MET A 517 16.55 -39.40 19.98
CA MET A 517 16.50 -38.15 20.75
C MET A 517 15.25 -38.04 21.64
N THR A 518 14.10 -38.53 21.16
CA THR A 518 12.79 -38.35 21.81
C THR A 518 12.41 -39.53 22.71
N GLY A 519 13.26 -40.56 22.79
CA GLY A 519 12.99 -41.78 23.58
C GLY A 519 11.74 -42.51 23.09
N VAL A 520 11.48 -42.46 21.78
CA VAL A 520 10.47 -43.25 21.09
C VAL A 520 11.17 -44.51 20.57
N PRO A 521 10.65 -45.72 20.82
CA PRO A 521 11.26 -46.95 20.31
C PRO A 521 11.31 -46.90 18.78
N VAL A 522 12.46 -47.29 18.22
CA VAL A 522 12.63 -47.42 16.77
C VAL A 522 11.83 -48.66 16.33
N PRO A 523 10.90 -48.52 15.37
CA PRO A 523 10.14 -49.65 14.84
C PRO A 523 11.00 -50.65 14.07
#